data_AF-A0A6P7H924-F1
#
_entry.id   AF-A0A6P7H924-F1
#
_cell.length_a   1.000
_cell.length_b   1.000
_cell.length_c   1.000
_cell.angle_alpha   90.00
_cell.angle_beta   90.00
_cell.angle_gamma   90.00
#
_symmetry.space_group_name_H-M   'P 1'
#
loop_
_entity.id
_entity.type
_entity.pdbx_description
1 polymer ?
#
loop_
_entity_poly.entity_id
_entity_poly.type
_entity_poly.pdbx_seq_one_letter_code
_entity_poly.pdbx_strand_id
1 'polypeptide(L)'
;MGIELYVKSKEDPINAVVLYDHLAQSVEKRMLSGDDAVLANCARIVDKSTWPKNIKDNNFGERDIEALADRLQVNKREAIKSFREYVFDNCRNLVGNCENNSYLENLLRLTTALNTMPISSSECERGFSQMNLIITDGKASLLTKTVSLLMFVKLNGPPLTPFEPSYVNWWLLRGRHSALDTNRKERGREET
;
A
#
# COMPACT_ATOMS: atom_id res chain seq x y z
N MET A 1 -17.37 46.39 2.28
CA MET A 1 -17.67 45.13 1.56
C MET A 1 -17.18 44.01 2.46
N GLY A 2 -18.06 43.38 3.24
CA GLY A 2 -17.69 42.34 4.21
C GLY A 2 -17.57 40.99 3.53
N ILE A 3 -16.52 40.24 3.82
CA ILE A 3 -16.33 38.86 3.34
C ILE A 3 -17.15 37.96 4.26
N GLU A 4 -18.18 37.31 3.73
CA GLU A 4 -18.88 36.24 4.43
C GLU A 4 -17.98 35.00 4.51
N LEU A 5 -17.67 34.56 5.72
CA LEU A 5 -16.98 33.31 5.96
C LEU A 5 -17.94 32.13 5.73
N TYR A 6 -17.42 31.05 5.14
CA TYR A 6 -18.13 29.81 4.85
C TYR A 6 -18.94 29.31 6.06
N VAL A 7 -20.26 29.34 5.94
CA VAL A 7 -21.19 28.78 6.92
C VAL A 7 -21.22 27.27 6.70
N LYS A 8 -20.80 26.50 7.70
CA LYS A 8 -20.86 25.03 7.68
C LYS A 8 -22.32 24.62 7.55
N SER A 9 -22.75 24.26 6.34
CA SER A 9 -24.09 23.73 6.12
C SER A 9 -24.25 22.46 6.94
N LYS A 10 -25.43 22.28 7.52
CA LYS A 10 -25.79 21.09 8.29
C LYS A 10 -25.92 19.95 7.27
N GLU A 11 -24.80 19.33 6.91
CA GLU A 11 -24.78 18.17 6.01
C GLU A 11 -25.68 17.11 6.61
N ASP A 12 -26.56 16.55 5.78
CA ASP A 12 -27.44 15.47 6.19
C ASP A 12 -26.59 14.32 6.75
N PRO A 13 -27.01 13.70 7.86
CA PRO A 13 -26.26 12.61 8.45
C PRO A 13 -26.09 11.50 7.40
N ILE A 14 -24.83 11.14 7.13
CA ILE A 14 -24.48 10.08 6.19
C ILE A 14 -25.29 8.84 6.57
N ASN A 15 -26.10 8.35 5.63
CA ASN A 15 -26.89 7.15 5.85
C ASN A 15 -25.92 5.98 6.07
N ALA A 16 -25.88 5.48 7.31
CA ALA A 16 -24.93 4.46 7.73
C ALA A 16 -25.07 3.18 6.89
N VAL A 17 -26.30 2.78 6.56
CA VAL A 17 -26.57 1.58 5.75
C VAL A 17 -25.94 1.72 4.36
N VAL A 18 -26.18 2.86 3.72
CA VAL A 18 -25.62 3.18 2.39
C VAL A 18 -24.09 3.23 2.44
N LEU A 19 -23.51 3.83 3.49
CA LEU A 19 -22.06 3.86 3.67
C LEU A 19 -21.47 2.45 3.81
N TYR A 20 -22.07 1.59 4.64
CA TYR A 20 -21.58 0.23 4.85
C TYR A 20 -21.75 -0.65 3.61
N ASP A 21 -22.83 -0.48 2.85
CA ASP A 21 -23.03 -1.19 1.57
C ASP A 21 -21.97 -0.77 0.54
N HIS A 22 -21.73 0.54 0.38
CA HIS A 22 -20.68 1.02 -0.53
C HIS A 22 -19.28 0.62 -0.06
N LEU A 23 -19.04 0.59 1.25
CA LEU A 23 -17.78 0.13 1.81
C LEU A 23 -17.59 -1.36 1.55
N ALA A 24 -18.61 -2.19 1.77
CA ALA A 24 -18.59 -3.61 1.51
C ALA A 24 -18.31 -3.89 0.02
N GLN A 25 -19.05 -3.25 -0.89
CA GLN A 25 -18.81 -3.36 -2.34
C GLN A 25 -17.40 -2.88 -2.74
N SER A 26 -16.90 -1.83 -2.11
CA SER A 26 -15.54 -1.31 -2.34
C SER A 26 -14.46 -2.29 -1.85
N VAL A 27 -14.67 -2.92 -0.70
CA VAL A 27 -13.77 -3.95 -0.16
C VAL A 27 -13.82 -5.21 -1.02
N GLU A 28 -15.01 -5.66 -1.42
CA GLU A 28 -15.23 -6.84 -2.26
C GLU A 28 -14.57 -6.68 -3.64
N LYS A 29 -14.71 -5.51 -4.28
CA LYS A 29 -13.97 -5.18 -5.52
C LYS A 29 -12.44 -5.17 -5.38
N ARG A 30 -11.94 -5.02 -4.15
CA ARG A 30 -10.51 -5.02 -3.81
C ARG A 30 -10.03 -6.40 -3.35
N MET A 31 -10.94 -7.33 -3.04
CA MET A 31 -10.61 -8.70 -2.69
C MET A 31 -10.40 -9.53 -3.95
N LEU A 32 -9.51 -10.53 -3.86
CA LEU A 32 -9.20 -11.41 -4.97
C LEU A 32 -10.43 -12.33 -5.25
N SER A 33 -11.05 -12.15 -6.40
CA SER A 33 -12.10 -12.99 -6.98
C SER A 33 -11.49 -14.14 -7.80
N GLY A 34 -12.34 -15.06 -8.30
CA GLY A 34 -11.90 -16.08 -9.27
C GLY A 34 -11.27 -15.50 -10.54
N ASP A 35 -11.61 -14.25 -10.89
CA ASP A 35 -11.03 -13.53 -12.03
C ASP A 35 -9.61 -13.03 -11.74
N ASP A 36 -9.19 -12.89 -10.48
CA ASP A 36 -7.82 -12.47 -10.16
C ASP A 36 -6.79 -13.59 -10.36
N ALA A 37 -7.23 -14.84 -10.55
CA ALA A 37 -6.37 -15.90 -11.10
C ALA A 37 -5.94 -15.60 -12.55
N VAL A 38 -6.81 -14.92 -13.31
CA VAL A 38 -6.46 -14.41 -14.65
C VAL A 38 -5.40 -13.31 -14.51
N LEU A 39 -5.54 -12.43 -13.52
CA LEU A 39 -4.57 -11.37 -13.27
C LEU A 39 -3.18 -11.91 -12.90
N ALA A 40 -3.12 -12.94 -12.05
CA ALA A 40 -1.86 -13.61 -11.71
C ALA A 40 -1.20 -14.24 -12.95
N ASN A 41 -2.01 -14.82 -13.85
CA ASN A 41 -1.51 -15.33 -15.13
C ASN A 41 -1.02 -14.21 -16.06
N CYS A 42 -1.77 -13.10 -16.18
CA CYS A 42 -1.35 -11.94 -16.96
C CYS A 42 -0.06 -11.33 -16.41
N ALA A 43 0.11 -11.25 -15.08
CA ALA A 43 1.31 -10.71 -14.44
C ALA A 43 2.61 -11.44 -14.82
N ARG A 44 2.53 -12.70 -15.25
CA ARG A 44 3.69 -13.46 -15.76
C ARG A 44 4.36 -12.75 -16.93
N ILE A 45 3.62 -12.01 -17.73
CA ILE A 45 4.16 -11.30 -18.90
C ILE A 45 5.22 -10.25 -18.52
N VAL A 46 5.19 -9.77 -17.29
CA VAL A 46 6.20 -8.82 -16.76
C VAL A 46 7.48 -9.55 -16.35
N ASP A 47 7.41 -10.84 -16.02
CA ASP A 47 8.58 -11.66 -15.71
C ASP A 47 9.18 -12.30 -16.96
N LYS A 48 10.31 -11.74 -17.38
CA LYS A 48 11.11 -12.22 -18.52
C LYS A 48 11.49 -13.71 -18.41
N SER A 49 11.60 -14.27 -17.20
CA SER A 49 11.93 -15.68 -17.01
C SER A 49 10.86 -16.62 -17.57
N THR A 50 9.63 -16.13 -17.71
CA THR A 50 8.48 -16.90 -18.20
C THR A 50 8.32 -16.84 -19.71
N TRP A 51 9.11 -16.03 -20.40
CA TRP A 51 8.95 -15.78 -21.83
C TRP A 51 9.45 -16.95 -22.68
N PRO A 52 8.82 -17.20 -23.84
CA PRO A 52 9.33 -18.18 -24.78
C PRO A 52 10.67 -17.72 -25.38
N LYS A 53 11.56 -18.68 -25.66
CA LYS A 53 12.91 -18.40 -26.20
C LYS A 53 12.91 -17.68 -27.57
N ASN A 54 11.82 -17.79 -28.32
CA ASN A 54 11.68 -17.16 -29.63
C ASN A 54 10.26 -16.58 -29.75
N ILE A 55 10.16 -15.27 -29.56
CA ILE A 55 8.92 -14.51 -29.73
C ILE A 55 8.76 -14.20 -31.21
N LYS A 56 7.80 -14.83 -31.87
CA LYS A 56 7.47 -14.59 -33.29
C LYS A 56 6.20 -13.76 -33.47
N ASP A 57 5.37 -13.69 -32.44
CA ASP A 57 4.12 -12.93 -32.47
C ASP A 57 4.41 -11.46 -32.19
N ASN A 58 4.02 -10.58 -33.11
CA ASN A 58 4.15 -9.14 -32.96
C ASN A 58 3.27 -8.59 -31.84
N ASN A 59 2.20 -9.32 -31.49
CA ASN A 59 1.25 -8.93 -30.45
C ASN A 59 1.46 -9.72 -29.15
N PHE A 60 2.63 -10.32 -28.96
CA PHE A 60 2.98 -11.07 -27.75
C PHE A 60 2.68 -10.24 -26.50
N GLY A 61 1.94 -10.81 -25.56
CA GLY A 61 1.66 -10.20 -24.26
C GLY A 61 0.72 -8.99 -24.24
N GLU A 62 0.22 -8.51 -25.39
CA GLU A 62 -0.58 -7.28 -25.43
C GLU A 62 -1.90 -7.40 -24.67
N ARG A 63 -2.59 -8.54 -24.81
CA ARG A 63 -3.84 -8.78 -24.09
C ARG A 63 -3.62 -8.86 -22.58
N ASP A 64 -2.50 -9.44 -22.16
CA ASP A 64 -2.15 -9.53 -20.75
C ASP A 64 -1.85 -8.15 -20.18
N ILE A 65 -1.08 -7.33 -20.91
CA ILE A 65 -0.80 -5.94 -20.53
C ILE A 65 -2.08 -5.09 -20.54
N GLU A 66 -2.98 -5.30 -21.48
CA GLU A 66 -4.28 -4.61 -21.51
C GLU A 66 -5.13 -4.97 -20.29
N ALA A 67 -5.23 -6.25 -19.94
CA ALA A 67 -5.95 -6.71 -18.75
C ALA A 67 -5.34 -6.16 -17.45
N LEU A 68 -4.00 -6.14 -17.35
CA LEU A 68 -3.30 -5.53 -16.23
C LEU A 68 -3.54 -4.01 -16.16
N ALA A 69 -3.51 -3.33 -17.31
CA ALA A 69 -3.76 -1.90 -17.38
C ALA A 69 -5.17 -1.53 -16.91
N ASP A 70 -6.16 -2.35 -17.27
CA ASP A 70 -7.55 -2.19 -16.86
C ASP A 70 -7.71 -2.37 -15.35
N ARG A 71 -7.11 -3.43 -14.82
CA ARG A 71 -7.21 -3.73 -13.38
C ARG A 71 -6.51 -2.67 -12.53
N LEU A 72 -5.34 -2.24 -12.96
CA LEU A 72 -4.47 -1.30 -12.24
C LEU A 72 -4.79 0.16 -12.55
N GLN A 73 -5.75 0.42 -13.44
CA GLN A 73 -6.19 1.76 -13.85
C GLN A 73 -5.03 2.62 -14.38
N VAL A 74 -4.11 2.01 -15.14
CA VAL A 74 -3.05 2.72 -15.87
C VAL A 74 -3.43 2.91 -17.33
N ASN A 75 -2.78 3.85 -18.02
CA ASN A 75 -3.10 4.16 -19.41
C ASN A 75 -2.79 2.95 -20.32
N LYS A 76 -3.83 2.28 -20.83
CA LYS A 76 -3.71 1.08 -21.68
C LYS A 76 -2.81 1.29 -22.89
N ARG A 77 -3.03 2.40 -23.60
CA ARG A 77 -2.32 2.70 -24.85
C ARG A 77 -0.83 2.89 -24.60
N GLU A 78 -0.51 3.59 -23.53
CA GLU A 78 0.87 3.83 -23.11
C GLU A 78 1.53 2.54 -22.60
N ALA A 79 0.82 1.75 -21.79
CA ALA A 79 1.31 0.46 -21.29
C ALA A 79 1.63 -0.53 -22.41
N ILE A 80 0.72 -0.71 -23.38
CA ILE A 80 0.92 -1.60 -24.53
C ILE A 80 2.10 -1.10 -25.39
N LYS A 81 2.15 0.20 -25.67
CA LYS A 81 3.26 0.79 -26.44
C LYS A 81 4.60 0.55 -25.75
N SER A 82 4.69 0.84 -24.45
CA SER A 82 5.90 0.67 -23.67
C SER A 82 6.33 -0.79 -23.57
N PHE A 83 5.37 -1.71 -23.46
CA PHE A 83 5.65 -3.14 -23.47
C PHE A 83 6.22 -3.63 -24.81
N ARG A 84 5.66 -3.18 -25.95
CA ARG A 84 6.20 -3.51 -27.28
C ARG A 84 7.66 -3.09 -27.44
N GLU A 85 7.97 -1.86 -27.01
CA GLU A 85 9.34 -1.32 -27.05
C GLU A 85 10.28 -2.15 -26.18
N TYR A 86 9.84 -2.54 -24.98
CA TYR A 86 10.59 -3.42 -24.09
C TYR A 86 10.85 -4.82 -24.68
N VAL A 87 9.82 -5.46 -25.26
CA VAL A 87 9.99 -6.75 -25.95
C VAL A 87 10.98 -6.63 -27.09
N PHE A 88 10.87 -5.57 -27.90
CA PHE A 88 11.75 -5.34 -29.06
C PHE A 88 13.21 -5.19 -28.65
N ASP A 89 13.50 -4.35 -27.65
CA ASP A 89 14.86 -4.13 -27.15
C ASP A 89 15.46 -5.39 -26.53
N ASN A 90 14.65 -6.17 -25.81
CA ASN A 90 15.08 -7.44 -25.23
C ASN A 90 15.29 -8.54 -26.28
N CYS A 91 14.51 -8.58 -27.35
CA CYS A 91 14.67 -9.56 -28.44
C CYS A 91 15.92 -9.31 -29.28
N ARG A 92 16.40 -8.06 -29.35
CA ARG A 92 17.62 -7.68 -30.07
C ARG A 92 18.87 -7.56 -29.19
N ASN A 93 18.77 -7.85 -27.88
CA ASN A 93 19.84 -7.65 -26.89
C ASN A 93 20.39 -6.20 -26.88
N LEU A 94 19.54 -5.20 -27.11
CA LEU A 94 19.94 -3.78 -27.16
C LEU A 94 19.95 -3.10 -25.78
N VAL A 95 19.79 -3.88 -24.70
CA VAL A 95 19.64 -3.42 -23.30
C VAL A 95 20.84 -2.61 -22.77
N GLY A 96 21.95 -2.53 -23.51
CA GLY A 96 23.17 -1.82 -23.10
C GLY A 96 23.15 -0.28 -23.24
N ASN A 97 22.22 0.32 -23.99
CA ASN A 97 22.20 1.76 -24.25
C ASN A 97 20.82 2.37 -23.94
N CYS A 98 20.49 2.59 -22.67
CA CYS A 98 19.17 3.10 -22.29
C CYS A 98 19.23 4.13 -21.16
N GLU A 99 19.97 5.22 -21.36
CA GLU A 99 20.00 6.31 -20.37
C GLU A 99 18.71 7.15 -20.35
N ASN A 100 17.76 7.00 -21.30
CA ASN A 100 16.52 7.80 -21.34
C ASN A 100 15.31 7.08 -21.98
N ASN A 101 15.06 5.82 -21.61
CA ASN A 101 13.92 5.09 -22.15
C ASN A 101 12.63 5.40 -21.37
N SER A 102 11.85 6.37 -21.86
CA SER A 102 10.53 6.74 -21.32
C SER A 102 9.58 5.54 -21.16
N TYR A 103 9.72 4.50 -22.00
CA TYR A 103 8.93 3.28 -21.85
C TYR A 103 9.22 2.49 -20.56
N LEU A 104 10.45 2.60 -20.04
CA LEU A 104 10.85 1.91 -18.82
C LEU A 104 10.13 2.51 -17.63
N GLU A 105 9.87 3.82 -17.64
CA GLU A 105 9.11 4.50 -16.58
C GLU A 105 7.67 3.97 -16.50
N ASN A 106 7.01 3.78 -17.65
CA ASN A 106 5.64 3.26 -17.68
C ASN A 106 5.55 1.79 -17.29
N LEU A 107 6.50 0.97 -17.73
CA LEU A 107 6.60 -0.42 -17.27
C LEU A 107 6.96 -0.52 -15.79
N LEU A 108 7.80 0.39 -15.29
CA LEU A 108 8.11 0.49 -13.86
C LEU A 108 6.84 0.81 -13.07
N ARG A 109 6.03 1.78 -13.51
CA ARG A 109 4.73 2.09 -12.88
C ARG A 109 3.81 0.87 -12.83
N LEU A 110 3.69 0.13 -13.94
CA LEU A 110 2.90 -1.10 -14.00
C LEU A 110 3.43 -2.16 -13.02
N THR A 111 4.74 -2.37 -13.01
CA THR A 111 5.41 -3.36 -12.14
C THR A 111 5.32 -2.98 -10.67
N THR A 112 5.49 -1.70 -10.34
CA THR A 112 5.30 -1.16 -8.99
C THR A 112 3.86 -1.36 -8.53
N ALA A 113 2.88 -1.06 -9.38
CA ALA A 113 1.47 -1.27 -9.05
C ALA A 113 1.14 -2.76 -8.80
N LEU A 114 1.73 -3.68 -9.57
CA LEU A 114 1.61 -5.12 -9.31
C LEU A 114 2.22 -5.53 -7.97
N ASN A 115 3.43 -5.03 -7.67
CA ASN A 115 4.13 -5.38 -6.44
C ASN A 115 3.50 -4.78 -5.18
N THR A 116 2.64 -3.77 -5.29
CA THR A 116 1.90 -3.20 -4.17
C THR A 116 0.53 -3.84 -3.96
N MET A 117 0.11 -4.76 -4.84
CA MET A 117 -1.14 -5.48 -4.64
C MET A 117 -1.02 -6.44 -3.45
N PRO A 118 -1.93 -6.36 -2.46
CA PRO A 118 -1.95 -7.32 -1.36
C PRO A 118 -2.33 -8.70 -1.90
N ILE A 119 -1.45 -9.69 -1.68
CA ILE A 119 -1.61 -11.05 -2.20
C ILE A 119 -2.67 -11.84 -1.40
N SER A 120 -2.98 -11.40 -0.17
CA SER A 120 -3.86 -12.14 0.75
C SER A 120 -4.47 -11.23 1.81
N SER A 121 -5.64 -11.61 2.33
CA SER A 121 -6.26 -11.00 3.51
C SER A 121 -5.40 -11.11 4.77
N SER A 122 -4.47 -12.07 4.81
CA SER A 122 -3.52 -12.25 5.93
C SER A 122 -2.65 -11.01 6.18
N GLU A 123 -2.30 -10.25 5.15
CA GLU A 123 -1.57 -8.99 5.31
C GLU A 123 -2.43 -7.91 6.00
N CYS A 124 -3.73 -7.88 5.71
CA CYS A 124 -4.68 -6.99 6.38
C CYS A 124 -4.94 -7.43 7.83
N GLU A 125 -5.08 -8.74 8.09
CA GLU A 125 -5.24 -9.31 9.43
C GLU A 125 -4.02 -9.06 10.32
N ARG A 126 -2.81 -9.09 9.74
CA ARG A 126 -1.58 -8.65 10.41
C ARG A 126 -1.68 -7.18 10.81
N GLY A 127 -2.20 -6.32 9.92
CA GLY A 127 -2.51 -4.91 10.20
C GLY A 127 -3.45 -4.73 11.39
N PHE A 128 -4.57 -5.43 11.40
CA PHE A 128 -5.53 -5.37 12.51
C PHE A 128 -4.95 -5.92 13.81
N SER A 129 -4.16 -6.98 13.75
CA SER A 129 -3.45 -7.50 14.92
C SER A 129 -2.49 -6.46 15.51
N GLN A 130 -1.75 -5.73 14.66
CA GLN A 130 -0.91 -4.62 15.13
C GLN A 130 -1.73 -3.46 15.69
N MET A 131 -2.88 -3.14 15.09
CA MET A 131 -3.79 -2.12 15.61
C MET A 131 -4.27 -2.50 17.02
N ASN A 132 -4.66 -3.74 17.26
CA ASN A 132 -5.09 -4.23 18.57
C ASN A 132 -3.98 -4.12 19.64
N LEU A 133 -2.70 -4.23 19.25
CA LEU A 133 -1.57 -4.00 20.16
C LEU A 133 -1.35 -2.52 20.49
N ILE A 134 -1.75 -1.61 19.59
CA ILE A 134 -1.61 -0.16 19.77
C ILE A 134 -2.80 0.39 20.57
N ILE A 135 -4.01 0.01 20.18
CA ILE A 135 -5.27 0.39 20.81
C ILE A 135 -5.62 -0.68 21.85
N THR A 136 -5.07 -0.53 23.05
CA THR A 136 -5.48 -1.32 24.22
C THR A 136 -6.43 -0.52 25.10
N ASP A 137 -7.19 -1.17 26.00
CA ASP A 137 -8.16 -0.51 26.88
C ASP A 137 -7.55 0.65 27.71
N GLY A 138 -6.26 0.56 28.07
CA GLY A 138 -5.52 1.63 28.76
C GLY A 138 -4.97 2.75 27.85
N LYS A 139 -4.98 2.56 26.53
CA LYS A 139 -4.46 3.49 25.49
C LYS A 139 -5.55 3.99 24.53
N ALA A 140 -6.83 3.74 24.83
CA ALA A 140 -7.99 4.12 24.01
C ALA A 140 -8.14 5.64 23.72
N SER A 141 -7.28 6.49 24.30
CA SER A 141 -7.25 7.95 24.10
C SER A 141 -6.32 8.43 22.97
N LEU A 142 -5.67 7.54 22.21
CA LEU A 142 -4.80 7.97 21.12
C LEU A 142 -5.61 8.59 19.97
N LEU A 143 -5.17 9.76 19.50
CA LEU A 143 -5.72 10.37 18.27
C LEU A 143 -5.53 9.42 17.09
N THR A 144 -6.49 9.38 16.17
CA THR A 144 -6.44 8.56 14.95
C THR A 144 -5.15 8.79 14.16
N LYS A 145 -4.68 10.05 14.08
CA LYS A 145 -3.40 10.40 13.44
C LYS A 145 -2.20 9.72 14.10
N THR A 146 -2.21 9.61 15.42
CA THR A 146 -1.14 8.95 16.17
C THR A 146 -1.18 7.44 15.99
N VAL A 147 -2.39 6.85 16.00
CA VAL A 147 -2.59 5.43 15.72
C VAL A 147 -2.11 5.09 14.31
N SER A 148 -2.45 5.88 13.30
CA SER A 148 -2.03 5.63 11.92
C SER A 148 -0.51 5.71 11.74
N LEU A 149 0.15 6.67 12.40
CA LEU A 149 1.61 6.77 12.40
C LEU A 149 2.26 5.57 13.10
N LEU A 150 1.74 5.13 14.25
CA LEU A 150 2.24 3.96 14.95
C LEU A 150 2.05 2.66 14.14
N MET A 151 0.89 2.50 13.50
CA MET A 151 0.65 1.39 12.58
C MET A 151 1.63 1.39 11.41
N PHE A 152 1.89 2.56 10.81
CA PHE A 152 2.84 2.69 9.72
C PHE A 152 4.25 2.21 10.14
N VAL A 153 4.73 2.66 11.30
CA VAL A 153 6.02 2.23 11.86
C VAL A 153 6.03 0.74 12.20
N LYS A 154 4.93 0.19 12.75
CA LYS A 154 4.86 -1.24 13.09
C LYS A 154 4.81 -2.17 11.87
N LEU A 155 4.20 -1.71 10.78
CA LEU A 155 4.05 -2.50 9.56
C LEU A 155 5.26 -2.38 8.63
N ASN A 156 5.83 -1.18 8.48
CA ASN A 156 6.90 -0.90 7.51
C ASN A 156 8.26 -0.62 8.17
N GLY A 157 8.31 -0.57 9.50
CA GLY A 157 9.55 -0.28 10.21
C GLY A 157 10.59 -1.37 9.98
N PRO A 158 11.89 -1.01 10.00
CA PRO A 158 12.95 -1.99 9.90
C PRO A 158 12.85 -2.99 11.07
N PRO A 159 13.31 -4.23 10.87
CA PRO A 159 13.34 -5.21 11.95
C PRO A 159 14.14 -4.68 13.14
N LEU A 160 13.77 -5.08 14.35
CA LEU A 160 14.43 -4.63 15.58
C LEU A 160 15.80 -5.31 15.78
N THR A 161 16.12 -6.36 15.03
CA THR A 161 17.39 -7.11 15.12
C THR A 161 18.63 -6.24 14.90
N PRO A 162 18.69 -5.35 13.88
CA PRO A 162 19.80 -4.41 13.71
C PRO A 162 19.70 -3.14 14.59
N PHE A 163 18.66 -2.98 15.42
CA PHE A 163 18.49 -1.76 16.20
C PHE A 163 19.48 -1.71 17.37
N GLU A 164 20.41 -0.75 17.32
CA GLU A 164 21.33 -0.50 18.43
C GLU A 164 20.65 0.41 19.48
N PRO A 165 20.40 -0.07 20.71
CA PRO A 165 19.58 0.65 21.70
C PRO A 165 20.37 1.72 22.48
N SER A 166 21.56 2.12 22.02
CA SER A 166 22.45 3.05 22.73
C SER A 166 21.74 4.37 23.11
N TYR A 167 20.94 4.91 22.20
CA TYR A 167 20.10 6.08 22.44
C TYR A 167 19.02 5.83 23.50
N VAL A 168 18.35 4.66 23.46
CA VAL A 168 17.29 4.30 24.42
C VAL A 168 17.87 4.18 25.83
N ASN A 169 19.04 3.55 25.96
CA ASN A 169 19.75 3.43 27.22
C ASN A 169 20.07 4.81 27.81
N TRP A 170 20.60 5.72 27.00
CA TRP A 170 20.87 7.09 27.43
C TRP A 170 19.60 7.86 27.81
N TRP A 171 18.52 7.68 27.07
CA TRP A 171 17.22 8.29 27.36
C TRP A 171 16.67 7.83 28.72
N LEU A 172 16.74 6.52 29.01
CA LEU A 172 16.32 5.95 30.30
C LEU A 172 17.23 6.43 31.44
N LEU A 173 18.55 6.46 31.23
CA LEU A 173 19.53 6.96 32.21
C LEU A 173 19.30 8.44 32.57
N ARG A 174 18.66 9.23 31.70
CA ARG A 174 18.23 10.61 31.99
C ARG A 174 16.95 10.71 32.82
N GLY A 175 16.50 9.62 33.44
CA GLY A 175 15.34 9.60 34.32
C GLY A 175 14.01 9.63 33.57
N ARG A 176 14.00 9.23 32.28
CA ARG A 176 12.76 9.05 31.53
C ARG A 176 12.26 7.62 31.73
N HIS A 177 10.94 7.48 31.79
CA HIS A 177 10.31 6.21 32.12
C HIS A 177 10.13 5.31 30.89
N SER A 178 10.30 4.00 31.10
CA SER A 178 9.93 2.98 30.12
C SER A 178 8.40 2.86 30.01
N ALA A 179 7.90 2.38 28.88
CA ALA A 179 6.48 2.05 28.73
C ALA A 179 6.01 0.92 29.68
N LEU A 180 6.96 0.13 30.21
CA LEU A 180 6.73 -0.92 31.20
C LEU A 180 6.95 -0.44 32.64
N ASP A 181 7.27 0.84 32.84
CA ASP A 181 7.50 1.38 34.18
C ASP A 181 6.16 1.48 34.91
N THR A 182 5.98 0.64 35.93
CA THR A 182 4.75 0.54 36.73
C THR A 182 4.66 1.64 37.78
N ASN A 183 5.70 2.44 37.97
CA ASN A 183 5.71 3.59 38.88
C ASN A 183 4.95 4.78 38.26
N ARG A 184 3.65 4.63 38.03
CA ARG A 184 2.78 5.78 37.84
C ARG A 184 2.43 6.33 39.22
N LYS A 185 2.69 7.62 39.47
CA LYS A 185 1.93 8.36 40.48
C LYS A 185 0.46 8.19 40.10
N GLU A 186 -0.35 7.64 41.02
CA GLU A 186 -1.80 7.72 40.94
C GLU A 186 -2.15 9.18 40.61
N ARG A 187 -2.72 9.41 39.42
CA ARG A 187 -3.37 10.70 39.18
C ARG A 187 -4.56 10.69 40.14
N GLY A 188 -4.47 11.47 41.20
CA GLY A 188 -5.61 11.74 42.07
C GLY A 188 -6.78 12.16 41.20
N ARG A 189 -7.72 11.23 41.00
CA ARG A 189 -9.07 11.58 40.61
C ARG A 189 -9.67 12.14 41.88
N GLU A 190 -9.71 13.46 42.00
CA GLU A 190 -10.65 14.07 42.92
C GLU A 190 -12.04 13.69 42.43
N GLU A 191 -12.70 12.83 43.20
CA GLU A 191 -14.11 12.52 43.04
C GLU A 191 -14.88 13.82 43.28
N THR A 192 -15.50 14.35 42.22
CA THR A 192 -16.59 15.32 42.29
C THR A 192 -17.78 14.78 41.53
#